data_AF-A0A8U0U4H0-F1
#
_entry.id   AF-A0A8U0U4H0-F1
#
_cell.length_a   1.000
_cell.length_b   1.000
_cell.length_c   1.000
_cell.angle_alpha   90.00
_cell.angle_beta   90.00
_cell.angle_gamma   90.00
#
_symmetry.space_group_name_H-M   'P 1'
#
loop_
_entity.id
_entity.type
_entity.pdbx_description
1 polymer ?
#
loop_
_entity_poly.entity_id
_entity_poly.type
_entity_poly.pdbx_seq_one_letter_code
_entity_poly.pdbx_strand_id
1 'polypeptide(L)'
;METTKLPPTSPSSPTTGFSVPSAEKVDGFPRRSMRRARQRRSHSSSQFRYQSSQVELTPLPLLKDAPVAELHNLFCKKLQQCCVLFDFLDCVADLKGKEIKRAALNELVESVATSRGVLIEPLYPEAIKMISVNIFRTLPPSENPEFDPEEDEPTLEASWPHLQLVYEFFLRFLESPDFQPSMAKRYVDQKFVLQ
;
A
#
# COMPACT_ATOMS: atom_id res chain seq x y z
N MET A 1 39.01 -58.17 -33.49
CA MET A 1 38.23 -59.29 -32.93
C MET A 1 39.22 -60.31 -32.43
N GLU A 2 39.06 -60.69 -31.14
CA GLU A 2 39.68 -61.84 -30.45
C GLU A 2 41.22 -61.84 -30.28
N THR A 3 41.83 -62.20 -29.15
CA THR A 3 41.38 -62.93 -27.94
C THR A 3 42.24 -62.55 -26.70
N THR A 4 41.54 -62.38 -25.58
CA THR A 4 41.76 -62.89 -24.21
C THR A 4 43.17 -63.18 -23.68
N LYS A 5 43.52 -62.58 -22.52
CA LYS A 5 44.15 -63.31 -21.41
C LYS A 5 43.86 -62.69 -20.03
N LEU A 6 43.46 -63.56 -19.09
CA LEU A 6 43.17 -63.33 -17.66
C LEU A 6 43.95 -64.41 -16.84
N PRO A 7 44.03 -64.33 -15.49
CA PRO A 7 45.27 -64.22 -14.68
C PRO A 7 45.70 -65.55 -13.98
N PRO A 8 46.63 -65.54 -12.99
CA PRO A 8 46.17 -65.67 -11.59
C PRO A 8 47.05 -65.10 -10.43
N THR A 9 46.37 -64.78 -9.32
CA THR A 9 46.62 -64.98 -7.85
C THR A 9 47.88 -64.51 -7.07
N SER A 10 47.55 -63.78 -5.98
CA SER A 10 48.14 -63.30 -4.68
C SER A 10 49.17 -64.18 -3.92
N PRO A 11 49.64 -63.88 -2.66
CA PRO A 11 49.40 -62.74 -1.72
C PRO A 11 50.64 -62.22 -0.92
N SER A 12 50.50 -61.12 -0.16
CA SER A 12 50.98 -60.95 1.25
C SER A 12 50.86 -59.50 1.78
N SER A 13 50.36 -59.37 3.01
CA SER A 13 50.38 -58.15 3.86
C SER A 13 51.51 -58.30 4.92
N PRO A 14 51.94 -57.26 5.69
CA PRO A 14 51.13 -56.69 6.79
C PRO A 14 51.30 -55.18 7.13
N THR A 15 50.20 -54.64 7.70
CA THR A 15 50.01 -53.72 8.84
C THR A 15 51.03 -52.63 9.23
N THR A 16 50.55 -51.38 9.38
CA THR A 16 50.81 -50.50 10.55
C THR A 16 49.70 -49.45 10.65
N GLY A 17 49.15 -49.25 11.86
CA GLY A 17 48.10 -48.28 12.16
C GLY A 17 48.64 -46.97 12.71
N PHE A 18 47.83 -45.91 12.67
CA PHE A 18 48.04 -44.69 13.46
C PHE A 18 46.72 -44.12 13.98
N SER A 19 46.74 -43.81 15.27
CA SER A 19 45.68 -43.29 16.12
C SER A 19 45.77 -41.76 16.29
N VAL A 20 44.60 -41.15 16.53
CA VAL A 20 44.32 -39.72 16.75
C VAL A 20 44.88 -39.21 18.08
N PRO A 21 45.27 -37.93 18.22
CA PRO A 21 45.31 -37.24 19.50
C PRO A 21 44.27 -36.09 19.61
N SER A 22 43.83 -35.87 20.85
CA SER A 22 42.78 -34.93 21.27
C SER A 22 43.36 -33.60 21.79
N ALA A 23 42.47 -32.64 22.05
CA ALA A 23 42.64 -31.18 22.14
C ALA A 23 43.46 -30.60 23.31
N GLU A 24 44.05 -29.41 23.08
CA GLU A 24 44.39 -28.41 24.10
C GLU A 24 43.74 -27.05 23.76
N LYS A 25 43.17 -26.41 24.78
CA LYS A 25 42.48 -25.11 24.75
C LYS A 25 43.46 -23.95 24.88
N VAL A 26 43.28 -22.88 24.10
CA VAL A 26 43.67 -21.52 24.49
C VAL A 26 42.56 -20.54 24.08
N ASP A 27 41.99 -19.88 25.09
CA ASP A 27 41.02 -18.79 24.99
C ASP A 27 41.67 -17.51 24.43
N GLY A 28 40.98 -16.79 23.53
CA GLY A 28 41.45 -15.47 23.10
C GLY A 28 40.81 -14.87 21.84
N PHE A 29 39.51 -14.61 21.86
CA PHE A 29 38.89 -13.67 20.89
C PHE A 29 38.09 -12.60 21.63
N PRO A 30 38.52 -11.32 21.68
CA PRO A 30 37.62 -10.23 21.98
C PRO A 30 37.04 -9.74 20.66
N ARG A 31 35.98 -10.39 20.17
CA ARG A 31 35.13 -9.77 19.16
C ARG A 31 33.80 -9.46 19.81
N ARG A 32 33.66 -8.16 20.13
CA ARG A 32 32.44 -7.48 20.57
C ARG A 32 31.21 -8.30 20.17
N SER A 33 30.52 -8.84 21.16
CA SER A 33 29.14 -9.26 21.00
C SER A 33 28.43 -8.10 20.31
N MET A 34 28.07 -8.27 19.05
CA MET A 34 26.99 -7.50 18.48
C MET A 34 25.82 -7.86 19.36
N ARG A 35 25.55 -7.00 20.35
CA ARG A 35 24.23 -6.88 20.94
C ARG A 35 23.35 -6.86 19.71
N ARG A 36 22.63 -7.96 19.45
CA ARG A 36 21.50 -7.93 18.53
C ARG A 36 20.72 -6.75 19.05
N ALA A 37 20.80 -5.62 18.33
CA ALA A 37 19.91 -4.51 18.55
C ALA A 37 18.58 -5.19 18.46
N ARG A 38 17.96 -5.40 19.62
CA ARG A 38 16.65 -5.98 19.76
C ARG A 38 15.86 -5.13 18.80
N GLN A 39 15.53 -5.69 17.62
CA GLN A 39 14.87 -4.99 16.55
C GLN A 39 13.68 -4.39 17.26
N ARG A 40 13.79 -3.10 17.61
CA ARG A 40 12.71 -2.42 18.28
C ARG A 40 11.72 -2.50 17.16
N ARG A 41 10.69 -3.35 17.35
CA ARG A 41 9.47 -3.27 16.56
C ARG A 41 9.25 -1.78 16.49
N SER A 42 9.52 -1.21 15.32
CA SER A 42 9.12 0.13 15.00
C SER A 42 7.69 0.14 15.48
N HIS A 43 7.38 1.06 16.39
CA HIS A 43 5.99 1.27 16.72
C HIS A 43 5.37 1.65 15.39
N SER A 44 4.82 0.64 14.72
CA SER A 44 3.99 0.81 13.56
C SER A 44 2.92 1.76 14.08
N SER A 45 2.99 2.99 13.60
CA SER A 45 1.95 3.99 13.81
C SER A 45 0.67 3.61 13.07
N SER A 46 0.47 2.31 12.78
CA SER A 46 -0.82 1.64 12.54
C SER A 46 -1.75 1.73 13.76
N GLN A 47 -1.82 2.89 14.41
CA GLN A 47 -3.09 3.45 14.86
C GLN A 47 -3.78 4.21 13.72
N PHE A 48 -3.45 3.90 12.47
CA PHE A 48 -4.49 3.85 11.46
C PHE A 48 -5.58 2.94 12.02
N ARG A 49 -6.79 3.45 12.25
CA ARG A 49 -7.94 2.56 12.29
C ARG A 49 -8.09 2.01 10.87
N TYR A 50 -7.27 1.01 10.54
CA TYR A 50 -7.71 -0.08 9.69
C TYR A 50 -9.01 -0.52 10.34
N GLN A 51 -10.14 -0.01 9.84
CA GLN A 51 -11.43 -0.47 10.31
C GLN A 51 -11.47 -1.92 9.88
N SER A 52 -11.14 -2.78 10.84
CA SER A 52 -11.12 -4.23 10.79
C SER A 52 -12.46 -4.84 10.35
N SER A 53 -13.48 -4.04 10.06
CA SER A 53 -14.54 -4.44 9.15
C SER A 53 -13.96 -4.46 7.73
N GLN A 54 -13.31 -5.56 7.36
CA GLN A 54 -13.03 -5.87 5.95
C GLN A 54 -14.36 -5.92 5.20
N VAL A 55 -14.83 -4.76 4.73
CA VAL A 55 -15.89 -4.69 3.75
C VAL A 55 -15.23 -5.14 2.46
N GLU A 56 -15.39 -6.42 2.13
CA GLU A 56 -14.97 -6.93 0.82
C GLU A 56 -15.69 -6.08 -0.23
N LEU A 57 -14.93 -5.26 -0.95
CA LEU A 57 -15.50 -4.45 -2.00
C LEU A 57 -15.98 -5.36 -3.13
N THR A 58 -17.21 -5.12 -3.57
CA THR A 58 -17.75 -5.69 -4.80
C THR A 58 -17.76 -4.61 -5.88
N PRO A 59 -17.42 -4.96 -7.14
CA PRO A 59 -17.45 -3.98 -8.23
C PRO A 59 -18.90 -3.51 -8.44
N LEU A 60 -19.09 -2.19 -8.44
CA LEU A 60 -20.36 -1.56 -8.77
C LEU A 60 -20.50 -1.40 -10.29
N PRO A 61 -21.73 -1.35 -10.85
CA PRO A 61 -21.94 -1.07 -12.27
C PRO A 61 -21.22 0.20 -12.75
N LEU A 62 -20.92 0.27 -14.05
CA LEU A 62 -20.24 1.42 -14.64
C LEU A 62 -21.17 2.63 -14.72
N LEU A 63 -20.66 3.84 -14.46
CA LEU A 63 -21.46 5.06 -14.49
C LEU A 63 -22.04 5.33 -15.88
N LYS A 64 -21.25 5.10 -16.94
CA LYS A 64 -21.64 5.35 -18.33
C LYS A 64 -22.78 4.46 -18.84
N ASP A 65 -22.99 3.30 -18.21
CA ASP A 65 -24.01 2.33 -18.60
C ASP A 65 -25.29 2.46 -17.73
N ALA A 66 -25.25 3.32 -16.71
CA ALA A 66 -26.35 3.50 -15.79
C ALA A 66 -27.48 4.35 -16.41
N PRO A 67 -28.76 3.97 -16.20
CA PRO A 67 -29.87 4.84 -16.53
C PRO A 67 -29.78 6.19 -15.80
N VAL A 68 -30.21 7.27 -16.46
CA VAL A 68 -30.17 8.64 -15.89
C VAL A 68 -30.84 8.72 -14.51
N ALA A 69 -31.93 7.95 -14.30
CA ALA A 69 -32.65 7.91 -13.03
C ALA A 69 -31.84 7.32 -11.87
N GLU A 70 -30.85 6.46 -12.16
CA GLU A 70 -30.02 5.78 -11.16
C GLU A 70 -28.62 6.38 -11.03
N LEU A 71 -28.23 7.24 -11.98
CA LEU A 71 -26.86 7.76 -12.11
C LEU A 71 -26.36 8.42 -10.81
N HIS A 72 -27.12 9.35 -10.23
CA HIS A 72 -26.71 10.03 -8.99
C HIS A 72 -26.65 9.07 -7.78
N ASN A 73 -27.52 8.07 -7.72
CA ASN A 73 -27.49 7.05 -6.68
C ASN A 73 -26.23 6.18 -6.79
N LEU A 74 -25.91 5.75 -8.01
CA LEU A 74 -24.71 4.96 -8.28
C LEU A 74 -23.43 5.77 -8.02
N PHE A 75 -23.41 7.05 -8.40
CA PHE A 75 -22.31 7.97 -8.12
C PHE A 75 -22.08 8.09 -6.60
N CYS A 76 -23.15 8.28 -5.83
CA CYS A 76 -23.10 8.31 -4.37
C CYS A 76 -22.53 7.01 -3.79
N LYS A 77 -23.00 5.84 -4.26
CA LYS A 77 -22.47 4.53 -3.83
C LYS A 77 -20.98 4.37 -4.16
N LYS A 78 -20.51 4.86 -5.30
CA LYS A 78 -19.08 4.84 -5.65
C LYS A 78 -18.26 5.76 -4.73
N LEU A 79 -18.73 6.97 -4.41
CA LEU A 79 -18.08 7.84 -3.41
C LEU A 79 -17.94 7.14 -2.05
N GLN A 80 -19.00 6.48 -1.60
CA GLN A 80 -19.00 5.72 -0.34
C GLN A 80 -18.05 4.52 -0.38
N GLN A 81 -18.01 3.79 -1.50
CA GLN A 81 -17.05 2.71 -1.73
C GLN A 81 -15.60 3.22 -1.65
N CYS A 82 -15.32 4.40 -2.18
CA CYS A 82 -14.01 5.04 -2.14
C CYS A 82 -13.59 5.56 -0.74
N CYS A 83 -14.49 5.54 0.25
CA CYS A 83 -14.14 5.81 1.64
C CYS A 83 -13.44 4.63 2.33
N VAL A 84 -13.47 3.43 1.76
CA VAL A 84 -12.73 2.27 2.30
C VAL A 84 -11.23 2.48 2.07
N LEU A 85 -10.44 2.38 3.14
CA LEU A 85 -9.00 2.59 3.12
C LEU A 85 -8.28 1.23 3.06
N PHE A 86 -7.20 1.16 2.29
CA PHE A 86 -6.39 -0.04 2.15
C PHE A 86 -5.00 0.20 2.73
N ASP A 87 -4.42 -0.85 3.31
CA ASP A 87 -3.01 -0.85 3.69
C ASP A 87 -2.16 -1.14 2.45
N PHE A 88 -1.32 -0.18 2.07
CA PHE A 88 -0.38 -0.31 0.96
C PHE A 88 1.02 -0.76 1.39
N LEU A 89 1.30 -0.84 2.70
CA LEU A 89 2.54 -1.42 3.22
C LEU A 89 2.53 -2.95 3.07
N ASP A 90 1.36 -3.57 3.14
CA ASP A 90 1.15 -4.94 2.63
C ASP A 90 0.76 -4.88 1.14
N CYS A 91 1.75 -5.07 0.26
CA CYS A 91 1.55 -4.97 -1.18
C CYS A 91 0.78 -6.14 -1.81
N VAL A 92 0.57 -7.25 -1.08
CA VAL A 92 -0.12 -8.44 -1.60
C VAL A 92 -1.52 -8.63 -1.01
N ALA A 93 -1.84 -7.96 0.10
CA ALA A 93 -3.17 -7.94 0.66
C ALA A 93 -4.16 -7.12 -0.19
N ASP A 94 -5.41 -7.59 -0.21
CA ASP A 94 -6.58 -6.87 -0.73
C ASP A 94 -6.45 -6.36 -2.18
N LEU A 95 -5.64 -7.01 -3.02
CA LEU A 95 -5.39 -6.59 -4.42
C LEU A 95 -6.68 -6.31 -5.20
N LYS A 96 -7.67 -7.20 -5.06
CA LYS A 96 -8.99 -7.06 -5.68
C LYS A 96 -9.71 -5.79 -5.20
N GLY A 97 -9.74 -5.53 -3.89
CA GLY A 97 -10.35 -4.34 -3.33
C GLY A 97 -9.64 -3.05 -3.73
N LYS A 98 -8.29 -3.08 -3.75
CA LYS A 98 -7.46 -1.98 -4.22
C LYS A 98 -7.77 -1.64 -5.68
N GLU A 99 -7.91 -2.63 -6.55
CA GLU A 99 -8.24 -2.41 -7.95
C GLU A 99 -9.68 -1.90 -8.13
N ILE A 100 -10.66 -2.44 -7.39
CA ILE A 100 -12.05 -1.96 -7.42
C ILE A 100 -12.12 -0.48 -7.05
N LYS A 101 -11.45 -0.07 -5.97
CA LYS A 101 -11.41 1.35 -5.56
C LYS A 101 -10.70 2.21 -6.60
N ARG A 102 -9.58 1.74 -7.17
CA ARG A 102 -8.86 2.46 -8.23
C ARG A 102 -9.76 2.70 -9.45
N ALA A 103 -10.46 1.67 -9.91
CA ALA A 103 -11.39 1.78 -11.04
C ALA A 103 -12.55 2.74 -10.72
N ALA A 104 -13.16 2.63 -9.54
CA ALA A 104 -14.25 3.52 -9.12
C ALA A 104 -13.80 4.99 -9.04
N LEU A 105 -12.60 5.27 -8.52
CA LEU A 105 -12.04 6.63 -8.49
C LEU A 105 -11.82 7.18 -9.91
N ASN A 106 -11.31 6.37 -10.85
CA ASN A 106 -11.14 6.79 -12.25
C ASN A 106 -12.49 7.17 -12.89
N GLU A 107 -13.52 6.35 -12.70
CA GLU A 107 -14.86 6.67 -13.21
C GLU A 107 -15.44 7.96 -12.62
N LEU A 108 -15.22 8.20 -11.32
CA LEU A 108 -15.66 9.42 -10.65
C LEU A 108 -14.95 10.66 -11.21
N VAL A 109 -13.63 10.57 -11.44
CA VAL A 109 -12.84 11.64 -12.08
C VAL A 109 -13.37 11.94 -13.48
N GLU A 110 -13.53 10.90 -14.32
CA GLU A 110 -14.02 11.03 -15.69
C GLU A 110 -15.44 11.61 -15.73
N SER A 111 -16.32 11.12 -14.86
CA SER A 111 -17.71 11.56 -14.80
C SER A 111 -17.82 13.04 -14.44
N VAL A 112 -17.08 13.53 -13.44
CA VAL A 112 -17.09 14.96 -13.08
C VAL A 112 -16.46 15.83 -14.18
N ALA A 113 -15.44 15.33 -14.88
CA ALA A 113 -14.75 16.07 -15.94
C ALA A 113 -15.57 16.19 -17.24
N THR A 114 -16.40 15.20 -17.56
CA THR A 114 -17.05 15.08 -18.88
C THR A 114 -18.57 15.27 -18.86
N SER A 115 -19.23 14.96 -17.74
CA SER A 115 -20.69 14.93 -17.65
C SER A 115 -21.24 16.20 -17.00
N ARG A 116 -22.28 16.79 -17.62
CA ARG A 116 -23.01 17.93 -17.04
C ARG A 116 -24.13 17.46 -16.11
N GLY A 117 -24.44 18.25 -15.09
CA GLY A 117 -25.53 18.01 -14.15
C GLY A 117 -25.28 16.86 -13.17
N VAL A 118 -24.05 16.34 -13.10
CA VAL A 118 -23.70 15.28 -12.13
C VAL A 118 -23.66 15.86 -10.72
N LEU A 119 -23.14 17.07 -10.52
CA LEU A 119 -23.00 17.69 -9.20
C LEU A 119 -24.31 18.30 -8.69
N ILE A 120 -25.05 17.53 -7.89
CA ILE A 120 -26.28 17.95 -7.21
C ILE A 120 -26.08 18.06 -5.69
N GLU A 121 -27.00 18.75 -4.99
CA GLU A 121 -26.88 19.03 -3.53
C GLU A 121 -26.51 17.82 -2.67
N PRO A 122 -27.16 16.65 -2.83
CA PRO A 122 -26.85 15.49 -2.02
C PRO A 122 -25.43 14.92 -2.19
N LEU A 123 -24.73 15.25 -3.29
CA LEU A 123 -23.40 14.70 -3.57
C LEU A 123 -22.26 15.50 -2.96
N TYR A 124 -22.46 16.79 -2.65
CA TYR A 124 -21.43 17.62 -1.99
C TYR A 124 -20.94 17.01 -0.65
N PRO A 125 -21.80 16.66 0.31
CA PRO A 125 -21.34 16.04 1.56
C PRO A 125 -20.61 14.72 1.34
N GLU A 126 -21.08 13.88 0.41
CA GLU A 126 -20.48 12.58 0.12
C GLU A 126 -19.10 12.73 -0.54
N ALA A 127 -18.96 13.66 -1.48
CA ALA A 127 -17.69 13.96 -2.14
C ALA A 127 -16.67 14.49 -1.14
N ILE A 128 -17.05 15.48 -0.33
CA ILE A 128 -16.18 16.10 0.67
C ILE A 128 -15.79 15.10 1.76
N LYS A 129 -16.72 14.23 2.18
CA LYS A 129 -16.41 13.13 3.09
C LYS A 129 -15.39 12.15 2.50
N MET A 130 -15.58 11.72 1.25
CA MET A 130 -14.65 10.82 0.57
C MET A 130 -13.25 11.43 0.47
N ILE A 131 -13.16 12.71 0.09
CA ILE A 131 -11.91 13.47 0.06
C ILE A 131 -11.26 13.52 1.45
N SER A 132 -12.04 13.94 2.47
CA SER A 132 -11.55 14.09 3.84
C SER A 132 -11.00 12.79 4.42
N VAL A 133 -11.72 11.67 4.23
CA VAL A 133 -11.33 10.35 4.76
C VAL A 133 -10.02 9.84 4.14
N ASN A 134 -9.74 10.22 2.89
CA ASN A 134 -8.53 9.80 2.19
C ASN A 134 -7.34 10.75 2.41
N ILE A 135 -7.58 12.07 2.42
CA ILE A 135 -6.50 13.07 2.48
C ILE A 135 -6.09 13.37 3.92
N PHE A 136 -7.03 13.59 4.83
CA PHE A 136 -6.73 14.00 6.21
C PHE A 136 -6.23 12.83 7.03
N ARG A 137 -4.91 12.67 7.02
CA ARG A 137 -4.19 11.63 7.76
C ARG A 137 -2.96 12.22 8.41
N THR A 138 -2.61 11.69 9.57
CA THR A 138 -1.34 12.00 10.23
C THR A 138 -0.21 11.41 9.38
N LEU A 139 0.74 12.26 8.96
CA LEU A 139 1.94 11.80 8.29
C LEU A 139 2.79 10.95 9.27
N PRO A 140 3.41 9.86 8.80
CA PRO A 140 4.35 9.13 9.65
C PRO A 140 5.46 10.07 10.12
N PRO A 141 5.96 9.91 11.36
CA PRO A 141 7.07 10.72 11.84
C PRO A 141 8.28 10.53 10.93
N SER A 142 9.06 11.59 10.70
CA SER A 142 10.31 11.47 9.95
C SER A 142 11.23 10.46 10.65
N GLU A 143 11.67 9.45 9.91
CA GLU A 143 12.63 8.45 10.41
C GLU A 143 14.07 8.98 10.40
N ASN A 144 14.34 10.07 9.65
CA ASN A 144 15.65 10.71 9.55
C ASN A 144 15.62 12.15 10.14
N PRO A 145 16.14 12.36 11.36
CA PRO A 145 16.25 13.69 11.96
C PRO A 145 17.39 14.55 11.38
N GLU A 146 18.32 13.96 10.62
CA GLU A 146 19.46 14.64 9.97
C GLU A 146 19.25 14.81 8.46
N PHE A 147 17.99 14.78 8.01
CA PHE A 147 17.64 14.81 6.58
C PHE A 147 18.34 15.95 5.83
N ASP A 148 19.11 15.59 4.80
CA ASP A 148 19.73 16.52 3.86
C ASP A 148 18.90 16.61 2.57
N PRO A 149 18.25 17.75 2.28
CA PRO A 149 17.43 17.91 1.08
C PRO A 149 18.18 17.75 -0.25
N GLU A 150 19.52 17.88 -0.27
CA GLU A 150 20.33 17.73 -1.49
C GLU A 150 20.76 16.29 -1.75
N GLU A 151 20.97 15.49 -0.69
CA GLU A 151 21.52 14.13 -0.80
C GLU A 151 20.47 13.02 -0.55
N ASP A 152 19.47 13.26 0.30
CA ASP A 152 18.52 12.22 0.71
C ASP A 152 17.34 12.07 -0.24
N GLU A 153 16.98 10.82 -0.56
CA GLU A 153 15.79 10.51 -1.33
C GLU A 153 14.51 10.80 -0.51
N PRO A 154 13.51 11.50 -1.08
CA PRO A 154 12.26 11.76 -0.38
C PRO A 154 11.49 10.45 -0.14
N THR A 155 10.90 10.31 1.05
CA THR A 155 10.03 9.17 1.33
C THR A 155 8.78 9.22 0.47
N LEU A 156 8.52 8.16 -0.30
CA LEU A 156 7.33 8.03 -1.13
C LEU A 156 6.14 7.53 -0.32
N GLU A 157 4.94 8.05 -0.62
CA GLU A 157 3.69 7.59 -0.02
C GLU A 157 3.21 6.30 -0.69
N ALA A 158 3.17 5.19 0.04
CA ALA A 158 2.76 3.89 -0.49
C ALA A 158 1.32 3.89 -1.05
N SER A 159 0.44 4.72 -0.48
CA SER A 159 -0.97 4.81 -0.90
C SER A 159 -1.18 5.71 -2.13
N TRP A 160 -0.12 6.21 -2.74
CA TRP A 160 -0.16 7.12 -3.89
C TRP A 160 -1.06 6.66 -5.06
N PRO A 161 -1.13 5.35 -5.42
CA PRO A 161 -2.01 4.90 -6.50
C PRO A 161 -3.50 5.24 -6.30
N HIS A 162 -3.95 5.37 -5.05
CA HIS A 162 -5.31 5.86 -4.74
C HIS A 162 -5.33 7.36 -4.48
N LEU A 163 -4.35 7.89 -3.75
CA LEU A 163 -4.33 9.30 -3.36
C LEU A 163 -4.22 10.24 -4.55
N GLN A 164 -3.43 9.89 -5.57
CA GLN A 164 -3.34 10.65 -6.81
C GLN A 164 -4.72 10.90 -7.42
N LEU A 165 -5.55 9.85 -7.48
CA LEU A 165 -6.91 9.93 -8.05
C LEU A 165 -7.87 10.71 -7.14
N VAL A 166 -7.69 10.68 -5.82
CA VAL A 166 -8.48 11.49 -4.89
C VAL A 166 -8.16 12.98 -5.06
N TYR A 167 -6.89 13.34 -5.21
CA TYR A 167 -6.48 14.72 -5.51
C TYR A 167 -7.00 15.17 -6.86
N GLU A 168 -6.88 14.32 -7.89
CA GLU A 168 -7.39 14.62 -9.21
C GLU A 168 -8.92 14.82 -9.20
N PHE A 169 -9.65 13.93 -8.51
CA PHE A 169 -11.08 14.07 -8.31
C PHE A 169 -11.43 15.39 -7.63
N PHE A 170 -10.71 15.74 -6.56
CA PHE A 170 -10.98 16.98 -5.83
C PHE A 170 -10.75 18.21 -6.71
N LEU A 171 -9.66 18.23 -7.48
CA LEU A 171 -9.37 19.30 -8.42
C LEU A 171 -10.46 19.43 -9.49
N ARG A 172 -10.87 18.32 -10.13
CA ARG A 172 -11.95 18.31 -11.12
C ARG A 172 -13.31 18.72 -10.52
N PHE A 173 -13.58 18.32 -9.28
CA PHE A 173 -14.78 18.71 -8.55
C PHE A 173 -14.86 20.23 -8.32
N LEU A 174 -13.73 20.85 -7.95
CA LEU A 174 -13.65 22.31 -7.77
C LEU A 174 -13.69 23.09 -9.09
N GLU A 175 -13.10 22.54 -10.15
CA GLU A 175 -13.05 23.15 -11.48
C GLU A 175 -14.31 22.90 -12.32
N SER A 176 -15.23 22.04 -11.85
CA SER A 176 -16.44 21.71 -12.59
C SER A 176 -17.30 22.96 -12.81
N PRO A 177 -17.82 23.19 -14.04
CA PRO A 177 -18.69 24.32 -14.31
C PRO A 177 -20.03 24.24 -13.55
N ASP A 178 -20.40 23.06 -13.07
CA ASP A 178 -21.61 22.83 -12.26
C ASP A 178 -21.34 22.99 -10.75
N PHE A 179 -20.09 23.30 -10.35
CA PHE A 179 -19.73 23.52 -8.97
C PHE A 179 -20.39 24.79 -8.42
N GLN A 180 -21.03 24.67 -7.26
CA GLN A 180 -21.73 25.74 -6.57
C GLN A 180 -21.06 26.03 -5.22
N PRO A 181 -20.30 27.14 -5.10
CA PRO A 181 -19.61 27.50 -3.86
C PRO A 181 -20.53 27.65 -2.65
N SER A 182 -21.77 28.08 -2.87
CA SER A 182 -22.79 28.25 -1.83
C SER A 182 -23.17 26.94 -1.12
N MET A 183 -23.04 25.81 -1.83
CA MET A 183 -23.33 24.47 -1.32
C MET A 183 -22.09 23.89 -0.65
N ALA A 184 -20.92 24.01 -1.30
CA ALA A 184 -19.66 23.49 -0.79
C ALA A 184 -19.22 24.14 0.54
N LYS A 185 -19.40 25.46 0.70
CA LYS A 185 -19.00 26.19 1.92
C LYS A 185 -19.68 25.71 3.21
N ARG A 186 -20.76 24.93 3.11
CA ARG A 186 -21.41 24.30 4.27
C ARG A 186 -20.59 23.15 4.87
N TYR A 187 -19.63 22.63 4.11
CA TYR A 187 -18.83 21.46 4.44
C TYR A 187 -17.32 21.75 4.37
N VAL A 188 -16.89 22.70 3.53
CA VAL A 188 -15.53 23.23 3.49
C VAL A 188 -15.45 24.43 4.44
N ASP A 189 -15.41 24.15 5.73
CA ASP A 189 -15.32 25.15 6.80
C ASP A 189 -13.86 25.41 7.21
N GLN A 190 -13.64 26.30 8.19
CA GLN A 190 -12.30 26.59 8.70
C GLN A 190 -11.60 25.34 9.23
N LYS A 191 -12.35 24.38 9.79
CA LYS A 191 -11.78 23.13 10.29
C LYS A 191 -11.28 22.26 9.14
N PHE A 192 -11.99 22.20 8.02
CA PHE A 192 -11.52 21.52 6.82
C PHE A 192 -10.21 22.11 6.29
N VAL A 193 -10.08 23.44 6.29
CA VAL A 193 -8.87 24.14 5.81
C VAL A 193 -7.66 23.95 6.73
N LEU A 194 -7.89 23.74 8.03
CA LEU A 194 -6.81 23.55 9.02
C LEU A 194 -6.21 22.14 9.04
N GLN A 195 -6.87 21.16 8.40
CA GLN A 195 -6.39 19.78 8.31
C GLN A 195 -5.41 19.61 7.15
#